data_AF-A0A1F9HC68-F1
#
_entry.id   AF-A0A1F9HC68-F1
#
_cell.length_a   1.000
_cell.length_b   1.000
_cell.length_c   1.000
_cell.angle_alpha   90.00
_cell.angle_beta   90.00
_cell.angle_gamma   90.00
#
_symmetry.space_group_name_H-M   'P 1'
#
loop_
_entity.id
_entity.type
_entity.pdbx_description
1 polymer ?
#
loop_
_entity_poly.entity_id
_entity_poly.type
_entity_poly.pdbx_seq_one_letter_code
_entity_poly.pdbx_strand_id
1 'polypeptide(L)'
;MKKCFLFIFLCACSSLPSSHSSQPFVYEVIPSNNAFLSTVNKVEIKFSEAINPNTLTEESFMIVEGNYSASDTDTIDSTLADEEFNLVEGSTTLSEDAKTLVWQPAQVLPNGFFTIIVTSAIQNPKHFPLTQTPGQGNQYFVSIFQIQEETSVASQSTEIQTVYQFPDSVFISEVVADPQQDWNDTTGGNRIAFDSIPGVGTIGSTDEWIELRNGGSSVNLSGWSLEMLDGTDETLIFGESDETLLFFAGGSLDYFNNEEFLIVGDLPGDLKTTVVLNLRDDTGALIDSIDVADANGSGIDDEAYQLHETGEWNLDLATPGFE
;
A
#
# COMPACT_ATOMS: atom_id res chain seq x y z
N MET A 1 2.82 -67.02 30.82
CA MET A 1 3.64 -65.80 30.70
C MET A 1 3.54 -65.29 29.26
N LYS A 2 2.72 -64.26 29.01
CA LYS A 2 2.65 -63.56 27.71
C LYS A 2 3.19 -62.14 27.96
N LYS A 3 4.26 -61.77 27.26
CA LYS A 3 4.84 -60.42 27.30
C LYS A 3 4.09 -59.54 26.30
N CYS A 4 3.40 -58.52 26.79
CA CYS A 4 2.88 -57.42 25.97
C CYS A 4 4.01 -56.43 25.69
N PHE A 5 4.30 -56.19 24.42
CA PHE A 5 5.14 -55.09 23.97
C PHE A 5 4.22 -53.88 23.71
N LEU A 6 4.40 -52.83 24.50
CA LEU A 6 3.73 -51.54 24.34
C LEU A 6 4.66 -50.64 23.51
N PHE A 7 4.29 -50.36 22.27
CA PHE A 7 4.97 -49.37 21.43
C PHE A 7 4.31 -48.01 21.66
N ILE A 8 5.06 -47.07 22.23
CA ILE A 8 4.66 -45.67 22.39
C ILE A 8 5.20 -44.92 21.17
N PHE A 9 4.32 -44.49 20.27
CA PHE A 9 4.67 -43.55 19.20
C PHE A 9 4.63 -42.13 19.79
N LEU A 10 5.81 -41.55 20.02
CA LEU A 10 5.97 -40.12 20.28
C LEU A 10 5.89 -39.39 18.93
N CYS A 11 4.72 -38.83 18.60
CA CYS A 11 4.60 -37.84 17.53
C CYS A 11 5.17 -36.51 18.04
N ALA A 12 6.41 -36.21 17.64
CA ALA A 12 6.93 -34.86 17.72
C ALA A 12 6.19 -34.02 16.68
N CYS A 13 5.22 -33.21 17.12
CA CYS A 13 4.58 -32.20 16.29
C CYS A 13 5.53 -30.98 16.24
N SER A 14 6.53 -31.04 15.37
CA SER A 14 7.27 -29.83 15.00
C SER A 14 6.32 -28.97 14.16
N SER A 15 5.97 -27.78 14.65
CA SER A 15 5.29 -26.76 13.87
C SER A 15 6.09 -26.55 12.58
N LEU A 16 5.50 -26.95 11.45
CA LEU A 16 6.07 -26.63 10.15
C LEU A 16 6.13 -25.10 10.08
N PRO A 17 7.27 -24.50 9.71
CA PRO A 17 7.32 -23.06 9.46
C PRO A 17 6.21 -22.73 8.45
N SER A 18 5.36 -21.78 8.79
CA SER A 18 4.24 -21.38 7.94
C SER A 18 4.81 -20.95 6.58
N SER A 19 4.46 -21.67 5.52
CA SER A 19 5.03 -21.53 4.18
C SER A 19 4.63 -20.24 3.46
N HIS A 20 3.94 -19.32 4.15
CA HIS A 20 3.38 -18.11 3.58
C HIS A 20 4.43 -17.03 3.34
N SER A 21 5.54 -16.99 4.10
CA SER A 21 6.63 -16.02 3.89
C SER A 21 7.44 -16.24 2.60
N SER A 22 7.06 -17.23 1.78
CA SER A 22 7.72 -17.55 0.52
C SER A 22 6.90 -17.19 -0.71
N GLN A 23 5.72 -16.57 -0.60
CA GLN A 23 4.94 -16.15 -1.77
C GLN A 23 5.48 -14.83 -2.33
N PRO A 24 5.67 -14.70 -3.66
CA PRO A 24 6.05 -13.42 -4.25
C PRO A 24 4.88 -12.44 -4.19
N PHE A 25 5.19 -11.15 -3.98
CA PHE A 25 4.25 -10.03 -4.12
C PHE A 25 4.94 -8.91 -4.90
N VAL A 26 4.15 -7.98 -5.43
CA VAL A 26 4.67 -6.76 -6.09
C VAL A 26 4.83 -5.71 -5.00
N TYR A 27 6.01 -5.13 -4.84
CA TYR A 27 6.22 -4.05 -3.87
C TYR A 27 6.52 -2.71 -4.53
N GLU A 28 6.76 -2.68 -5.85
CA GLU A 28 7.05 -1.45 -6.58
C GLU A 28 6.68 -1.62 -8.05
N VAL A 29 6.11 -0.56 -8.64
CA VAL A 29 5.81 -0.44 -10.07
C VAL A 29 6.21 0.94 -10.58
N ILE A 30 6.75 1.00 -11.78
CA ILE A 30 7.09 2.23 -12.50
C ILE A 30 6.45 2.16 -13.89
N PRO A 31 5.60 3.10 -14.29
CA PRO A 31 5.13 4.25 -13.51
C PRO A 31 4.38 3.84 -12.23
N SER A 32 4.40 4.71 -11.22
CA SER A 32 3.63 4.51 -9.99
C SER A 32 2.13 4.52 -10.31
N ASN A 33 1.33 4.02 -9.37
CA ASN A 33 -0.12 4.10 -9.49
C ASN A 33 -0.57 5.56 -9.66
N ASN A 34 -1.60 5.77 -10.46
CA ASN A 34 -2.16 7.07 -10.83
C ASN A 34 -1.21 8.08 -11.51
N ALA A 35 -0.02 7.66 -11.98
CA ALA A 35 0.95 8.57 -12.59
C ALA A 35 0.42 9.25 -13.88
N PHE A 36 0.69 10.55 -14.03
CA PHE A 36 0.41 11.34 -15.25
C PHE A 36 1.68 11.55 -16.08
N LEU A 37 1.66 11.10 -17.33
CA LEU A 37 2.86 11.00 -18.16
C LEU A 37 2.62 11.57 -19.56
N SER A 38 3.65 12.18 -20.14
CA SER A 38 3.61 12.60 -21.55
C SER A 38 3.98 11.49 -22.51
N THR A 39 4.69 10.46 -22.03
CA THR A 39 5.04 9.27 -22.79
C THR A 39 5.46 8.14 -21.85
N VAL A 40 5.32 6.89 -22.30
CA VAL A 40 5.82 5.70 -21.59
C VAL A 40 6.64 4.87 -22.56
N ASN A 41 7.92 4.68 -22.23
CA ASN A 41 8.83 3.87 -23.02
C ASN A 41 9.13 2.51 -22.38
N LYS A 42 8.78 2.34 -21.10
CA LYS A 42 8.84 1.07 -20.38
C LYS A 42 7.93 1.10 -19.16
N VAL A 43 7.52 -0.09 -18.73
CA VAL A 43 6.97 -0.36 -17.40
C VAL A 43 7.93 -1.30 -16.67
N GLU A 44 8.17 -1.07 -15.39
CA GLU A 44 9.03 -1.87 -14.53
C GLU A 44 8.25 -2.33 -13.30
N ILE A 45 8.32 -3.62 -12.98
CA ILE A 45 7.65 -4.23 -11.82
C ILE A 45 8.71 -4.95 -11.00
N LYS A 46 8.72 -4.71 -9.68
CA LYS A 46 9.63 -5.39 -8.76
C LYS A 46 8.88 -6.31 -7.80
N PHE A 47 9.41 -7.52 -7.66
CA PHE A 47 8.85 -8.59 -6.86
C PHE A 47 9.68 -8.84 -5.61
N SER A 48 9.02 -9.12 -4.49
CA SER A 48 9.68 -9.44 -3.21
C SER A 48 10.60 -10.66 -3.31
N GLU A 49 10.22 -11.62 -4.15
CA GLU A 49 10.94 -12.86 -4.43
C GLU A 49 11.16 -13.07 -5.93
N ALA A 50 12.14 -13.90 -6.28
CA ALA A 50 12.37 -14.26 -7.68
C ALA A 50 11.16 -14.99 -8.28
N ILE A 51 10.73 -14.60 -9.47
CA ILE A 51 9.65 -15.27 -10.20
C ILE A 51 10.17 -16.35 -11.14
N ASN A 52 9.33 -17.33 -11.47
CA ASN A 52 9.64 -18.38 -12.44
C ASN A 52 9.39 -17.84 -13.86
N PRO A 53 10.41 -17.73 -14.72
CA PRO A 53 10.23 -17.18 -16.07
C PRO A 53 9.22 -17.97 -16.91
N ASN A 54 9.01 -19.26 -16.62
CA ASN A 54 8.08 -20.09 -17.37
C ASN A 54 6.60 -19.79 -17.06
N THR A 55 6.33 -19.04 -15.99
CA THR A 55 4.96 -18.60 -15.65
C THR A 55 4.66 -17.21 -16.19
N LEU A 56 5.62 -16.55 -16.85
CA LEU A 56 5.42 -15.25 -17.47
C LEU A 56 4.78 -15.44 -18.85
N THR A 57 3.45 -15.44 -18.88
CA THR A 57 2.59 -15.51 -20.06
C THR A 57 1.72 -14.25 -20.19
N GLU A 58 1.01 -14.10 -21.30
CA GLU A 58 0.03 -13.02 -21.52
C GLU A 58 -1.12 -13.05 -20.51
N GLU A 59 -1.41 -14.19 -19.89
CA GLU A 59 -2.42 -14.34 -18.82
C GLU A 59 -1.87 -13.95 -17.42
N SER A 60 -0.54 -13.88 -17.29
CA SER A 60 0.14 -13.65 -16.01
C SER A 60 0.50 -12.17 -15.79
N PHE A 61 0.73 -11.46 -16.89
CA PHE A 61 1.08 -10.05 -16.90
C PHE A 61 0.56 -9.44 -18.20
N MET A 62 -0.13 -8.32 -18.07
CA MET A 62 -0.68 -7.59 -19.21
C MET A 62 -0.76 -6.10 -18.92
N ILE A 63 -0.77 -5.33 -20.01
CA ILE A 63 -1.14 -3.92 -20.00
C ILE A 63 -2.36 -3.77 -20.90
N VAL A 64 -3.40 -3.13 -20.38
CA VAL A 64 -4.68 -2.94 -21.07
C VAL A 64 -4.99 -1.44 -21.17
N GLU A 65 -5.62 -1.03 -22.26
CA GLU A 65 -6.18 0.32 -22.37
C GLU A 65 -7.47 0.42 -21.56
N GLY A 66 -7.52 1.34 -20.60
CA GLY A 66 -8.64 1.56 -19.70
C GLY A 66 -8.21 1.90 -18.27
N ASN A 67 -9.20 2.26 -17.44
CA ASN A 67 -9.06 2.52 -16.02
C ASN A 67 -9.82 1.43 -15.27
N TYR A 68 -9.12 0.39 -14.81
CA TYR A 68 -9.68 -0.72 -14.06
C TYR A 68 -9.10 -0.74 -12.65
N SER A 69 -9.95 -0.78 -11.63
CA SER A 69 -9.53 -0.81 -10.23
C SER A 69 -9.25 -2.23 -9.75
N ALA A 70 -8.41 -2.37 -8.72
CA ALA A 70 -8.23 -3.62 -7.99
C ALA A 70 -9.54 -4.14 -7.36
N SER A 71 -10.48 -3.25 -7.03
CA SER A 71 -11.81 -3.62 -6.52
C SER A 71 -12.69 -4.31 -7.56
N ASP A 72 -12.38 -4.17 -8.86
CA ASP A 72 -13.18 -4.70 -9.97
C ASP A 72 -12.78 -6.13 -10.34
N THR A 73 -12.45 -6.97 -9.35
CA THR A 73 -11.99 -8.36 -9.59
C THR A 73 -12.95 -9.19 -10.44
N ASP A 74 -14.27 -9.06 -10.21
CA ASP A 74 -15.30 -9.72 -11.02
C ASP A 74 -15.23 -9.28 -12.50
N THR A 75 -14.95 -8.00 -12.75
CA THR A 75 -14.80 -7.45 -14.11
C THR A 75 -13.51 -7.94 -14.74
N ILE A 76 -12.41 -7.97 -13.99
CA ILE A 76 -11.13 -8.49 -14.48
C ILE A 76 -11.28 -9.96 -14.85
N ASP A 77 -11.87 -10.77 -13.97
CA ASP A 77 -12.09 -12.21 -14.19
C ASP A 77 -12.98 -12.49 -15.39
N SER A 78 -14.11 -11.78 -15.52
CA SER A 78 -15.00 -11.95 -16.67
C SER A 78 -14.34 -11.51 -17.97
N THR A 79 -13.62 -10.39 -17.94
CA THR A 79 -12.99 -9.83 -19.14
C THR A 79 -11.78 -10.66 -19.59
N LEU A 80 -11.03 -11.23 -18.65
CA LEU A 80 -9.98 -12.22 -18.93
C LEU A 80 -10.55 -13.47 -19.60
N ALA A 81 -11.72 -13.92 -19.17
CA ALA A 81 -12.38 -15.11 -19.72
C ALA A 81 -12.95 -14.88 -21.14
N ASP A 82 -13.41 -13.65 -21.41
CA ASP A 82 -14.07 -13.30 -22.68
C ASP A 82 -13.11 -12.69 -23.73
N GLU A 83 -11.81 -12.55 -23.42
CA GLU A 83 -10.78 -11.94 -24.29
C GLU A 83 -11.12 -10.50 -24.75
N GLU A 84 -11.93 -9.75 -23.99
CA GLU A 84 -12.43 -8.43 -24.40
C GLU A 84 -11.47 -7.27 -24.10
N PHE A 85 -10.30 -7.52 -23.50
CA PHE A 85 -9.34 -6.46 -23.24
C PHE A 85 -8.71 -5.92 -24.53
N ASN A 86 -8.62 -4.60 -24.60
CA ASN A 86 -7.72 -3.92 -25.55
C ASN A 86 -6.27 -4.07 -25.04
N LEU A 87 -5.70 -5.26 -25.25
CA LEU A 87 -4.32 -5.57 -24.88
C LEU A 87 -3.35 -4.67 -25.63
N VAL A 88 -2.40 -4.12 -24.88
CA VAL A 88 -1.35 -3.29 -25.42
C VAL A 88 -0.15 -4.17 -25.77
N GLU A 89 0.17 -4.23 -27.05
CA GLU A 89 1.29 -5.01 -27.57
C GLU A 89 2.65 -4.51 -27.04
N GLY A 90 3.52 -5.44 -26.65
CA GLY A 90 4.86 -5.13 -26.18
C GLY A 90 5.73 -6.35 -25.96
N SER A 91 6.88 -6.16 -25.35
CA SER A 91 7.83 -7.22 -25.05
C SER A 91 8.27 -7.17 -23.61
N THR A 92 8.41 -8.33 -22.97
CA THR A 92 8.88 -8.46 -21.60
C THR A 92 10.32 -8.94 -21.56
N THR A 93 11.06 -8.43 -20.59
CA THR A 93 12.40 -8.90 -20.22
C THR A 93 12.46 -9.02 -18.71
N LEU A 94 13.19 -10.03 -18.24
CA LEU A 94 13.35 -10.30 -16.82
C LEU A 94 14.81 -10.09 -16.44
N SER A 95 15.06 -9.47 -15.28
CA SER A 95 16.40 -9.34 -14.71
C SER A 95 17.05 -10.70 -14.44
N GLU A 96 18.38 -10.72 -14.29
CA GLU A 96 19.14 -11.95 -14.04
C GLU A 96 18.72 -12.67 -12.76
N ASP A 97 18.32 -11.92 -11.73
CA ASP A 97 17.83 -12.44 -10.44
C ASP A 97 16.34 -12.79 -10.45
N ALA A 98 15.66 -12.56 -11.58
CA ALA A 98 14.24 -12.76 -11.76
C ALA A 98 13.35 -11.98 -10.78
N LYS A 99 13.82 -10.85 -10.22
CA LYS A 99 13.03 -9.99 -9.33
C LYS A 99 12.48 -8.72 -9.99
N THR A 100 12.90 -8.42 -11.22
CA THR A 100 12.45 -7.23 -11.94
C THR A 100 11.99 -7.61 -13.34
N LEU A 101 10.71 -7.36 -13.62
CA LEU A 101 10.10 -7.49 -14.93
C LEU A 101 10.07 -6.12 -15.59
N VAL A 102 10.62 -6.01 -16.80
CA VAL A 102 10.53 -4.80 -17.62
C VAL A 102 9.70 -5.12 -18.86
N TRP A 103 8.63 -4.40 -19.06
CA TRP A 103 7.84 -4.41 -20.28
C TRP A 103 8.14 -3.16 -21.11
N GLN A 104 8.27 -3.33 -22.43
CA GLN A 104 8.45 -2.23 -23.37
C GLN A 104 7.34 -2.27 -24.42
N PRO A 105 6.63 -1.15 -24.66
CA PRO A 105 5.57 -1.11 -25.64
C PRO A 105 6.12 -1.30 -27.05
N ALA A 106 5.39 -2.02 -27.91
CA ALA A 106 5.79 -2.24 -29.30
C ALA A 106 5.68 -0.95 -30.15
N GLN A 107 4.88 0.01 -29.71
CA GLN A 107 4.63 1.30 -30.35
C GLN A 107 4.35 2.37 -29.30
N VAL A 108 4.51 3.65 -29.67
CA VAL A 108 4.19 4.76 -28.76
C VAL A 108 2.72 4.67 -28.37
N LEU A 109 2.45 4.67 -27.07
CA LEU A 109 1.10 4.57 -26.54
C LEU A 109 0.32 5.87 -26.78
N PRO A 110 -0.96 5.78 -27.19
CA PRO A 110 -1.80 6.96 -27.38
C PRO A 110 -2.15 7.62 -26.04
N ASN A 111 -2.75 8.82 -26.11
CA ASN A 111 -3.33 9.43 -24.91
C ASN A 111 -4.49 8.59 -24.42
N GLY A 112 -4.53 8.32 -23.11
CA GLY A 112 -5.52 7.46 -22.51
C GLY A 112 -5.11 6.97 -21.13
N PHE A 113 -5.99 6.19 -20.51
CA PHE A 113 -5.68 5.43 -19.30
C PHE A 113 -5.16 4.06 -19.69
N PHE A 114 -4.21 3.57 -18.91
CA PHE A 114 -3.65 2.24 -19.05
C PHE A 114 -3.62 1.58 -17.68
N THR A 115 -3.98 0.29 -17.66
CA THR A 115 -3.93 -0.52 -16.44
C THR A 115 -2.91 -1.63 -16.59
N ILE A 116 -2.04 -1.76 -15.61
CA ILE A 116 -1.08 -2.84 -15.41
C ILE A 116 -1.76 -3.90 -14.55
N ILE A 117 -1.80 -5.15 -15.03
CA ILE A 117 -2.39 -6.27 -14.29
C ILE A 117 -1.34 -7.36 -14.14
N VAL A 118 -1.11 -7.80 -12.89
CA VAL A 118 -0.26 -8.95 -12.57
C VAL A 118 -1.10 -9.98 -11.83
N THR A 119 -1.20 -11.19 -12.39
CA THR A 119 -2.09 -12.22 -11.86
C THR A 119 -1.37 -13.25 -11.00
N SER A 120 -2.16 -14.01 -10.24
CA SER A 120 -1.68 -15.16 -9.46
C SER A 120 -1.11 -16.31 -10.33
N ALA A 121 -1.22 -16.22 -11.67
CA ALA A 121 -0.57 -17.16 -12.58
C ALA A 121 0.96 -17.03 -12.53
N ILE A 122 1.51 -15.86 -12.17
CA ILE A 122 2.92 -15.72 -11.83
C ILE A 122 3.22 -16.54 -10.59
N GLN A 123 4.25 -17.39 -10.65
CA GLN A 123 4.73 -18.17 -9.51
C GLN A 123 6.21 -17.92 -9.29
N ASN A 124 6.70 -18.19 -8.09
CA ASN A 124 8.14 -18.31 -7.86
C ASN A 124 8.67 -19.69 -8.29
N PRO A 125 10.01 -19.94 -8.28
CA PRO A 125 10.60 -21.23 -8.62
C PRO A 125 10.14 -22.42 -7.76
N LYS A 126 9.50 -22.16 -6.61
CA LYS A 126 8.91 -23.17 -5.72
C LYS A 126 7.42 -23.41 -6.00
N HIS A 127 6.88 -22.82 -7.06
CA HIS A 127 5.47 -22.91 -7.46
C HIS A 127 4.47 -22.26 -6.50
N PHE A 128 4.92 -21.33 -5.66
CA PHE A 128 4.00 -20.49 -4.91
C PHE A 128 3.46 -19.38 -5.81
N PRO A 129 2.13 -19.24 -5.95
CA PRO A 129 1.54 -18.16 -6.74
C PRO A 129 1.76 -16.81 -6.09
N LEU A 130 1.78 -15.78 -6.93
CA LEU A 130 1.77 -14.39 -6.52
C LEU A 130 0.50 -14.07 -5.74
N THR A 131 0.66 -13.34 -4.65
CA THR A 131 -0.43 -12.79 -3.83
C THR A 131 0.07 -11.50 -3.19
N GLN A 132 -0.77 -10.46 -3.09
CA GLN A 132 -0.39 -9.25 -2.35
C GLN A 132 -0.43 -9.53 -0.84
N THR A 133 -1.34 -10.39 -0.40
CA THR A 133 -1.40 -10.88 0.98
C THR A 133 -1.03 -12.37 1.08
N PRO A 134 0.11 -12.73 1.70
CA PRO A 134 0.45 -14.12 1.98
C PRO A 134 -0.66 -14.89 2.72
N GLY A 135 -1.08 -16.04 2.18
CA GLY A 135 -2.11 -16.89 2.78
C GLY A 135 -3.56 -16.55 2.42
N GLN A 136 -3.81 -15.45 1.71
CA GLN A 136 -5.11 -15.17 1.11
C GLN A 136 -5.28 -15.89 -0.24
N GLY A 137 -6.51 -15.89 -0.77
CA GLY A 137 -6.83 -16.42 -2.09
C GLY A 137 -6.09 -15.72 -3.22
N ASN A 138 -6.41 -16.08 -4.46
CA ASN A 138 -5.82 -15.46 -5.63
C ASN A 138 -6.15 -13.97 -5.66
N GLN A 139 -5.14 -13.11 -5.49
CA GLN A 139 -5.24 -11.66 -5.62
C GLN A 139 -4.45 -11.19 -6.83
N TYR A 140 -4.93 -10.13 -7.46
CA TYR A 140 -4.25 -9.42 -8.52
C TYR A 140 -3.50 -8.23 -7.96
N PHE A 141 -2.39 -7.88 -8.58
CA PHE A 141 -1.87 -6.52 -8.49
C PHE A 141 -2.42 -5.72 -9.65
N VAL A 142 -2.95 -4.54 -9.37
CA VAL A 142 -3.49 -3.63 -10.37
C VAL A 142 -2.89 -2.24 -10.13
N SER A 143 -2.42 -1.60 -11.18
CA SER A 143 -1.90 -0.24 -11.14
C SER A 143 -2.29 0.52 -12.40
N ILE A 144 -2.75 1.76 -12.25
CA ILE A 144 -3.23 2.60 -13.34
C ILE A 144 -2.21 3.70 -13.62
N PHE A 145 -2.02 4.06 -14.88
CA PHE A 145 -1.31 5.28 -15.26
C PHE A 145 -2.02 5.95 -16.44
N GLN A 146 -1.80 7.25 -16.61
CA GLN A 146 -2.41 8.03 -17.69
C GLN A 146 -1.35 8.66 -18.59
N ILE A 147 -1.55 8.52 -19.90
CA ILE A 147 -0.80 9.26 -20.91
C ILE A 147 -1.65 10.42 -21.41
N GLN A 148 -1.11 11.62 -21.37
CA GLN A 148 -1.72 12.81 -21.94
C GLN A 148 -0.70 13.57 -22.78
N GLU A 149 -1.14 14.16 -23.88
CA GLU A 149 -0.27 15.05 -24.66
C GLU A 149 0.23 16.17 -23.76
N GLU A 150 1.55 16.41 -23.77
CA GLU A 150 2.10 17.68 -23.31
C GLU A 150 1.43 18.77 -24.12
N THR A 151 0.39 19.39 -23.56
CA THR A 151 -0.20 20.56 -24.17
C THR A 151 0.89 21.61 -24.17
N SER A 152 1.51 21.82 -25.34
CA SER A 152 2.45 22.92 -25.53
C SER A 152 1.64 24.21 -25.43
N VAL A 153 1.42 24.71 -24.22
CA VAL A 153 0.67 25.93 -23.99
C VAL A 153 1.56 27.09 -24.44
N ALA A 154 1.46 27.43 -25.73
CA ALA A 154 1.96 28.70 -26.23
C ALA A 154 1.10 29.81 -25.60
N SER A 155 1.61 30.39 -24.52
CA SER A 155 1.15 31.66 -23.91
C SER A 155 -0.30 31.69 -23.38
N GLN A 156 -0.55 31.05 -22.24
CA GLN A 156 -1.47 31.54 -21.21
C GLN A 156 -0.88 31.25 -19.83
N SER A 157 -1.03 32.21 -18.91
CA SER A 157 -0.53 32.31 -17.53
C SER A 157 0.32 31.14 -17.02
N THR A 158 1.60 31.42 -16.76
CA THR A 158 2.48 30.62 -15.91
C THR A 158 1.90 30.58 -14.49
N GLU A 159 0.94 29.71 -14.26
CA GLU A 159 0.72 29.15 -12.93
C GLU A 159 1.91 28.20 -12.74
N ILE A 160 2.91 28.66 -11.99
CA ILE A 160 3.99 27.80 -11.54
C ILE A 160 3.29 26.82 -10.58
N GLN A 161 2.93 25.63 -11.07
CA GLN A 161 2.67 24.51 -10.17
C GLN A 161 4.02 24.20 -9.52
N THR A 162 4.24 24.81 -8.37
CA THR A 162 5.28 24.39 -7.45
C THR A 162 4.91 22.98 -7.03
N VAL A 163 5.55 21.98 -7.63
CA VAL A 163 5.58 20.62 -7.10
C VAL A 163 6.07 20.76 -5.67
N TYR A 164 5.20 20.44 -4.71
CA TYR A 164 5.59 20.45 -3.32
C TYR A 164 6.70 19.42 -3.16
N GLN A 165 7.81 19.84 -2.57
CA GLN A 165 8.84 18.90 -2.17
C GLN A 165 8.48 18.47 -0.77
N PHE A 166 8.10 17.21 -0.63
CA PHE A 166 7.89 16.61 0.68
C PHE A 166 9.14 16.80 1.55
N PRO A 167 8.98 16.90 2.89
CA PRO A 167 10.10 17.02 3.80
C PRO A 167 11.12 15.87 3.62
N ASP A 168 12.42 16.18 3.67
CA ASP A 168 13.52 15.20 3.74
C ASP A 168 13.66 14.64 5.18
N SER A 169 12.52 14.26 5.76
CA SER A 169 12.36 13.73 7.12
C SER A 169 11.07 12.92 7.20
N VAL A 170 10.78 12.36 8.38
CA VAL A 170 9.46 11.79 8.65
C VAL A 170 8.43 12.92 8.78
N PHE A 171 7.25 12.74 8.22
CA PHE A 171 6.11 13.66 8.34
C PHE A 171 4.80 12.88 8.39
N ILE A 172 3.74 13.54 8.86
CA ILE A 172 2.38 13.02 8.86
C ILE A 172 1.81 13.23 7.45
N SER A 173 1.31 12.18 6.80
CA SER A 173 0.72 12.24 5.46
C SER A 173 -0.80 12.17 5.49
N GLU A 174 -1.37 11.47 6.47
CA GLU A 174 -2.82 11.22 6.51
C GLU A 174 -3.33 11.06 7.94
N VAL A 175 -4.57 11.50 8.18
CA VAL A 175 -5.25 11.41 9.48
C VAL A 175 -6.71 10.99 9.28
N VAL A 176 -7.10 9.87 9.90
CA VAL A 176 -8.48 9.41 10.01
C VAL A 176 -8.92 9.51 11.47
N ALA A 177 -9.74 10.53 11.78
CA ALA A 177 -10.23 10.83 13.13
C ALA A 177 -11.74 10.60 13.30
N ASP A 178 -12.47 10.29 12.23
CA ASP A 178 -13.90 9.95 12.27
C ASP A 178 -14.17 8.83 11.27
N PRO A 179 -13.68 7.61 11.56
CA PRO A 179 -13.77 6.50 10.63
C PRO A 179 -15.23 6.19 10.30
N GLN A 180 -15.49 5.93 9.02
CA GLN A 180 -16.74 5.43 8.48
C GLN A 180 -16.66 3.94 8.10
N GLN A 181 -15.50 3.31 8.33
CA GLN A 181 -15.21 1.91 8.02
C GLN A 181 -14.51 1.18 9.20
N ASP A 182 -14.65 -0.15 9.26
CA ASP A 182 -14.00 -1.02 10.27
C ASP A 182 -12.56 -1.28 9.81
N TRP A 183 -11.72 -0.24 9.83
CA TRP A 183 -10.33 -0.29 9.36
C TRP A 183 -9.50 -1.31 10.13
N ASN A 184 -9.73 -1.53 11.42
CA ASN A 184 -9.01 -2.58 12.13
C ASN A 184 -9.43 -4.01 11.73
N ASP A 185 -10.40 -4.13 10.81
CA ASP A 185 -10.95 -5.33 10.21
C ASP A 185 -11.30 -6.41 11.24
N THR A 186 -12.06 -6.01 12.27
CA THR A 186 -12.50 -6.91 13.33
C THR A 186 -13.39 -8.04 12.81
N THR A 187 -14.22 -7.78 11.79
CA THR A 187 -15.08 -8.78 11.17
C THR A 187 -15.36 -8.46 9.72
N GLY A 188 -15.14 -9.43 8.83
CA GLY A 188 -15.35 -9.22 7.40
C GLY A 188 -14.01 -9.15 6.70
N GLY A 189 -13.93 -8.25 5.71
CA GLY A 189 -12.70 -7.86 5.03
C GLY A 189 -11.79 -9.02 4.65
N ASN A 190 -10.49 -8.81 4.82
CA ASN A 190 -9.43 -9.80 4.61
C ASN A 190 -8.68 -10.17 5.91
N ARG A 191 -9.12 -9.61 7.04
CA ARG A 191 -8.59 -9.66 8.40
C ARG A 191 -7.18 -9.08 8.54
N ILE A 192 -6.89 -8.05 7.77
CA ILE A 192 -5.69 -7.25 7.87
C ILE A 192 -6.14 -5.86 8.31
N ALA A 193 -5.70 -5.45 9.49
CA ALA A 193 -6.00 -4.12 9.98
C ALA A 193 -5.33 -3.07 9.08
N PHE A 194 -6.04 -1.99 8.82
CA PHE A 194 -5.62 -0.76 8.17
C PHE A 194 -4.95 -0.99 6.80
N ASP A 195 -5.60 -1.76 5.93
CA ASP A 195 -5.23 -1.87 4.52
C ASP A 195 -6.38 -1.41 3.61
N SER A 196 -6.25 -1.56 2.29
CA SER A 196 -7.27 -1.09 1.33
C SER A 196 -8.62 -1.83 1.40
N ILE A 197 -8.77 -2.88 2.22
CA ILE A 197 -9.97 -3.71 2.32
C ILE A 197 -10.47 -3.67 3.78
N PRO A 198 -11.28 -2.66 4.15
CA PRO A 198 -11.86 -2.58 5.49
C PRO A 198 -12.73 -3.80 5.83
N GLY A 199 -12.93 -4.02 7.11
CA GLY A 199 -13.96 -4.92 7.61
C GLY A 199 -15.38 -4.40 7.42
N VAL A 200 -16.34 -5.20 7.88
CA VAL A 200 -17.77 -4.84 8.02
C VAL A 200 -18.21 -4.88 9.49
N GLY A 201 -17.25 -4.84 10.41
CA GLY A 201 -17.43 -4.91 11.85
C GLY A 201 -17.95 -3.61 12.44
N THR A 202 -17.49 -3.34 13.67
CA THR A 202 -17.98 -2.18 14.43
C THR A 202 -17.04 -1.02 14.22
N ILE A 203 -17.51 -0.02 13.47
CA ILE A 203 -16.82 1.24 13.28
C ILE A 203 -16.77 2.00 14.62
N GLY A 204 -15.58 2.41 15.05
CA GLY A 204 -15.35 3.20 16.26
C GLY A 204 -13.92 3.71 16.39
N SER A 205 -13.51 4.13 17.59
CA SER A 205 -12.19 4.74 17.80
C SER A 205 -11.01 3.79 17.57
N THR A 206 -11.24 2.48 17.62
CA THR A 206 -10.24 1.48 17.21
C THR A 206 -9.99 1.45 15.70
N ASP A 207 -10.77 2.18 14.91
CA ASP A 207 -10.61 2.34 13.47
C ASP A 207 -9.99 3.70 13.11
N GLU A 208 -9.64 4.52 14.11
CA GLU A 208 -8.86 5.74 13.92
C GLU A 208 -7.40 5.39 13.65
N TRP A 209 -6.76 6.14 12.76
CA TRP A 209 -5.35 5.94 12.44
C TRP A 209 -4.69 7.20 11.88
N ILE A 210 -3.37 7.22 11.98
CA ILE A 210 -2.50 8.27 11.44
C ILE A 210 -1.45 7.59 10.58
N GLU A 211 -1.20 8.12 9.38
CA GLU A 211 -0.10 7.69 8.53
C GLU A 211 1.09 8.63 8.65
N LEU A 212 2.27 8.02 8.74
CA LEU A 212 3.54 8.68 8.59
C LEU A 212 4.22 8.24 7.29
N ARG A 213 4.91 9.16 6.65
CA ARG A 213 5.81 8.89 5.52
C ARG A 213 7.22 9.36 5.85
N ASN A 214 8.22 8.59 5.44
CA ASN A 214 9.61 9.01 5.53
C ASN A 214 10.12 9.52 4.18
N GLY A 215 10.24 10.83 4.01
CA GLY A 215 10.85 11.42 2.81
C GLY A 215 12.38 11.52 2.85
N GLY A 216 13.02 11.01 3.93
CA GLY A 216 14.45 11.11 4.13
C GLY A 216 15.16 9.77 4.29
N SER A 217 16.37 9.79 4.85
CA SER A 217 17.13 8.55 5.08
C SER A 217 16.46 7.62 6.10
N SER A 218 16.80 6.33 6.07
CA SER A 218 16.30 5.37 7.06
C SER A 218 16.55 5.82 8.50
N VAL A 219 15.52 5.73 9.34
CA VAL A 219 15.53 6.23 10.73
C VAL A 219 15.02 5.17 11.70
N ASN A 220 15.51 5.21 12.94
CA ASN A 220 14.97 4.41 14.05
C ASN A 220 13.92 5.26 14.78
N LEU A 221 12.70 4.75 14.83
CA LEU A 221 11.54 5.38 15.46
C LEU A 221 11.37 5.01 16.94
N SER A 222 12.21 4.14 17.50
CA SER A 222 12.11 3.72 18.90
C SER A 222 12.20 4.91 19.84
N GLY A 223 11.19 5.11 20.68
CA GLY A 223 11.12 6.21 21.64
C GLY A 223 10.70 7.56 21.04
N TRP A 224 10.43 7.63 19.73
CA TRP A 224 9.69 8.75 19.15
C TRP A 224 8.28 8.80 19.73
N SER A 225 7.65 9.98 19.68
CA SER A 225 6.31 10.16 20.24
C SER A 225 5.39 10.94 19.32
N LEU A 226 4.10 10.59 19.37
CA LEU A 226 3.00 11.31 18.76
C LEU A 226 2.12 11.91 19.84
N GLU A 227 2.09 13.24 19.94
CA GLU A 227 1.21 13.98 20.85
C GLU A 227 -0.09 14.34 20.11
N MET A 228 -1.24 13.96 20.66
CA MET A 228 -2.57 14.24 20.11
C MET A 228 -3.26 15.28 20.99
N LEU A 229 -3.17 16.55 20.61
CA LEU A 229 -3.67 17.69 21.39
C LEU A 229 -5.06 18.11 20.93
N ASP A 230 -6.08 17.43 21.44
CA ASP A 230 -7.48 17.62 21.08
C ASP A 230 -8.34 18.07 22.28
N GLY A 231 -7.71 18.38 23.42
CA GLY A 231 -8.36 18.73 24.68
C GLY A 231 -8.64 17.54 25.61
N THR A 232 -8.44 16.31 25.14
CA THR A 232 -8.26 15.09 25.95
C THR A 232 -6.80 14.63 25.96
N ASP A 233 -5.94 15.29 25.20
CA ASP A 233 -4.47 15.27 25.21
C ASP A 233 -3.85 13.92 25.59
N GLU A 234 -3.55 13.11 24.58
CA GLU A 234 -2.89 11.82 24.73
C GLU A 234 -1.49 11.83 24.10
N THR A 235 -0.63 10.92 24.53
CA THR A 235 0.72 10.76 23.96
C THR A 235 1.01 9.28 23.75
N LEU A 236 1.36 8.94 22.52
CA LEU A 236 1.79 7.61 22.13
C LEU A 236 3.32 7.62 21.98
N ILE A 237 4.00 6.62 22.56
CA ILE A 237 5.45 6.43 22.41
C ILE A 237 5.66 5.15 21.61
N PHE A 238 6.32 5.27 20.44
CA PHE A 238 6.44 4.13 19.54
C PHE A 238 7.27 3.00 20.17
N GLY A 239 6.65 1.82 20.21
CA GLY A 239 7.24 0.61 20.79
C GLY A 239 7.09 0.46 22.30
N GLU A 240 6.41 1.39 22.97
CA GLU A 240 6.09 1.29 24.41
C GLU A 240 4.58 1.23 24.70
N SER A 241 3.75 1.68 23.77
CA SER A 241 2.29 1.67 23.89
C SER A 241 1.69 0.37 23.30
N ASP A 242 0.37 0.21 23.40
CA ASP A 242 -0.38 -0.94 22.85
C ASP A 242 -0.89 -0.66 21.41
N GLU A 243 -0.24 0.25 20.68
CA GLU A 243 -0.64 0.67 19.34
C GLU A 243 -0.38 -0.40 18.27
N THR A 244 -1.12 -0.29 17.16
CA THR A 244 -0.88 -1.08 15.95
C THR A 244 0.06 -0.30 15.03
N LEU A 245 1.28 -0.82 14.81
CA LEU A 245 2.26 -0.26 13.86
C LEU A 245 2.38 -1.16 12.62
N LEU A 246 2.05 -0.63 11.45
CA LEU A 246 2.09 -1.36 10.18
C LEU A 246 3.01 -0.68 9.17
N PHE A 247 4.08 -1.38 8.78
CA PHE A 247 5.10 -0.90 7.84
C PHE A 247 4.88 -1.54 6.46
N PHE A 248 4.80 -0.72 5.41
CA PHE A 248 4.37 -1.18 4.07
C PHE A 248 5.52 -1.58 3.14
N ALA A 249 6.78 -1.24 3.44
CA ALA A 249 7.93 -1.57 2.61
C ALA A 249 8.95 -2.50 3.31
N GLY A 250 8.48 -3.29 4.28
CA GLY A 250 9.31 -4.24 5.03
C GLY A 250 10.21 -3.59 6.09
N GLY A 251 9.95 -2.34 6.43
CA GLY A 251 10.55 -1.63 7.54
C GLY A 251 10.09 -2.16 8.89
N SER A 252 10.56 -1.46 9.92
CA SER A 252 10.29 -1.77 11.32
C SER A 252 10.57 -0.54 12.17
N LEU A 253 10.26 -0.61 13.46
CA LEU A 253 10.59 0.44 14.39
C LEU A 253 12.08 0.83 14.38
N ASP A 254 12.98 -0.14 14.20
CA ASP A 254 14.42 0.10 14.13
C ASP A 254 14.89 0.65 12.78
N TYR A 255 14.09 0.49 11.73
CA TYR A 255 14.43 0.81 10.34
C TYR A 255 13.17 1.23 9.56
N PHE A 256 12.79 2.50 9.68
CA PHE A 256 11.77 3.10 8.83
C PHE A 256 12.46 3.65 7.58
N ASN A 257 12.29 3.01 6.43
CA ASN A 257 13.08 3.27 5.23
C ASN A 257 12.64 4.55 4.50
N ASN A 258 13.47 5.03 3.57
CA ASN A 258 13.09 6.14 2.69
C ASN A 258 11.89 5.72 1.81
N GLU A 259 10.96 6.66 1.59
CA GLU A 259 9.70 6.50 0.85
C GLU A 259 8.77 5.42 1.44
N GLU A 260 9.00 5.01 2.69
CA GLU A 260 8.13 4.04 3.35
C GLU A 260 6.98 4.74 4.08
N PHE A 261 5.86 4.02 4.17
CA PHE A 261 4.68 4.39 4.94
C PHE A 261 4.59 3.56 6.23
N LEU A 262 4.13 4.21 7.29
CA LEU A 262 3.80 3.61 8.57
C LEU A 262 2.39 4.04 8.96
N ILE A 263 1.49 3.07 9.14
CA ILE A 263 0.20 3.30 9.77
C ILE A 263 0.33 3.10 11.29
N VAL A 264 -0.14 4.08 12.04
CA VAL A 264 -0.31 4.07 13.49
C VAL A 264 -1.80 3.98 13.79
N GLY A 265 -2.29 2.76 14.01
CA GLY A 265 -3.69 2.48 14.37
C GLY A 265 -3.85 2.15 15.85
N ASP A 266 -5.11 1.98 16.28
CA ASP A 266 -5.47 1.75 17.69
C ASP A 266 -4.90 2.81 18.63
N LEU A 267 -5.14 4.09 18.28
CA LEU A 267 -4.63 5.23 19.04
C LEU A 267 -5.15 5.23 20.49
N PRO A 268 -4.37 5.72 21.47
CA PRO A 268 -4.85 5.86 22.84
C PRO A 268 -5.94 6.93 22.91
N GLY A 269 -7.09 6.56 23.47
CA GLY A 269 -8.23 7.47 23.62
C GLY A 269 -9.13 7.45 22.39
N ASP A 270 -9.92 8.52 22.23
CA ASP A 270 -10.71 8.78 21.04
C ASP A 270 -10.18 10.10 20.43
N LEU A 271 -9.68 10.05 19.20
CA LEU A 271 -9.13 11.20 18.49
C LEU A 271 -10.26 12.10 18.02
N LYS A 272 -10.30 13.37 18.43
CA LYS A 272 -11.30 14.30 17.89
C LYS A 272 -10.93 14.77 16.50
N THR A 273 -11.98 15.13 15.75
CA THR A 273 -11.90 15.70 14.40
C THR A 273 -11.34 17.12 14.33
N THR A 274 -11.07 17.75 15.48
CA THR A 274 -10.21 18.93 15.59
C THR A 274 -9.08 18.62 16.54
N VAL A 275 -7.86 18.49 16.02
CA VAL A 275 -6.69 18.05 16.77
C VAL A 275 -5.41 18.69 16.23
N VAL A 276 -4.49 19.04 17.14
CA VAL A 276 -3.10 19.31 16.76
C VAL A 276 -2.27 18.07 17.02
N LEU A 277 -1.61 17.54 15.99
CA LEU A 277 -0.70 16.42 16.11
C LEU A 277 0.74 16.94 16.12
N ASN A 278 1.55 16.49 17.08
CA ASN A 278 2.99 16.75 17.09
C ASN A 278 3.75 15.44 17.04
N LEU A 279 4.59 15.27 16.02
CA LEU A 279 5.54 14.18 15.94
C LEU A 279 6.89 14.64 16.49
N ARG A 280 7.45 13.89 17.44
CA ARG A 280 8.76 14.17 18.05
C ARG A 280 9.70 12.98 17.96
N ASP A 281 10.99 13.27 17.85
CA ASP A 281 12.04 12.27 17.93
C ASP A 281 12.30 11.77 19.36
N ASP A 282 13.20 10.81 19.50
CA ASP A 282 13.61 10.20 20.77
C ASP A 282 14.30 11.18 21.75
N THR A 283 14.69 12.37 21.27
CA THR A 283 15.22 13.46 22.10
C THR A 283 14.15 14.46 22.53
N GLY A 284 12.93 14.31 22.02
CA GLY A 284 11.80 15.23 22.20
C GLY A 284 11.79 16.42 21.25
N ALA A 285 12.66 16.44 20.23
CA ALA A 285 12.65 17.51 19.23
C ALA A 285 11.43 17.36 18.31
N LEU A 286 10.77 18.47 18.00
CA LEU A 286 9.64 18.48 17.07
C LEU A 286 10.14 18.20 15.65
N ILE A 287 9.63 17.14 15.04
CA ILE A 287 9.94 16.74 13.67
C ILE A 287 8.87 17.26 12.71
N ASP A 288 7.61 17.05 13.05
CA ASP A 288 6.47 17.52 12.26
C ASP A 288 5.29 17.93 13.14
N SER A 289 4.41 18.78 12.61
CA SER A 289 3.20 19.23 13.29
C SER A 289 2.12 19.63 12.29
N ILE A 290 0.90 19.16 12.55
CA ILE A 290 -0.29 19.51 11.79
C ILE A 290 -1.40 19.97 12.73
N ASP A 291 -2.12 21.01 12.32
CA ASP A 291 -3.36 21.48 12.94
C ASP A 291 -4.54 21.05 12.07
N VAL A 292 -5.21 19.96 12.45
CA VAL A 292 -6.38 19.41 11.79
C VAL A 292 -7.60 20.18 12.29
N ALA A 293 -8.14 21.05 11.44
CA ALA A 293 -9.28 21.88 11.82
C ALA A 293 -10.61 21.12 11.76
N ASP A 294 -10.75 20.19 10.82
CA ASP A 294 -11.97 19.45 10.54
C ASP A 294 -11.66 18.15 9.78
N ALA A 295 -11.58 17.04 10.50
CA ALA A 295 -11.48 15.68 9.97
C ALA A 295 -12.78 14.88 10.20
N ASN A 296 -13.94 15.54 10.12
CA ASN A 296 -15.22 14.83 10.20
C ASN A 296 -15.47 14.05 8.89
N GLY A 297 -15.90 12.79 9.03
CA GLY A 297 -16.47 12.03 7.95
C GLY A 297 -17.79 12.67 7.51
N SER A 298 -17.89 13.04 6.25
CA SER A 298 -19.05 13.71 5.67
C SER A 298 -19.92 12.79 4.80
N GLY A 299 -19.38 11.61 4.44
CA GLY A 299 -19.91 10.70 3.45
C GLY A 299 -20.16 9.28 3.97
N ILE A 300 -20.47 8.40 3.02
CA ILE A 300 -20.49 6.94 3.24
C ILE A 300 -19.14 6.30 2.93
N ASP A 301 -18.31 7.04 2.20
CA ASP A 301 -16.93 6.69 1.91
C ASP A 301 -16.10 7.29 3.04
N ASP A 302 -15.04 6.59 3.47
CA ASP A 302 -14.26 7.09 4.59
C ASP A 302 -13.39 8.26 4.13
N GLU A 303 -13.43 9.36 4.87
CA GLU A 303 -12.69 10.55 4.55
C GLU A 303 -11.52 10.73 5.53
N ALA A 304 -10.35 11.02 4.97
CA ALA A 304 -9.16 11.35 5.70
C ALA A 304 -8.74 12.78 5.40
N TYR A 305 -8.06 13.40 6.36
CA TYR A 305 -7.34 14.64 6.14
C TYR A 305 -5.95 14.28 5.61
N GLN A 306 -5.68 14.58 4.33
CA GLN A 306 -4.49 14.13 3.60
C GLN A 306 -3.62 15.27 3.09
N LEU A 307 -2.30 15.07 3.13
CA LEU A 307 -1.32 15.95 2.52
C LEU A 307 -1.14 15.60 1.04
N HIS A 308 -1.58 16.48 0.15
CA HIS A 308 -1.40 16.27 -1.29
C HIS A 308 -0.03 16.72 -1.81
N GLU A 309 0.32 16.31 -3.04
CA GLU A 309 1.52 16.73 -3.78
C GLU A 309 1.62 18.25 -4.05
N THR A 310 0.55 19.01 -3.78
CA THR A 310 0.53 20.48 -3.81
C THR A 310 1.03 21.09 -2.49
N GLY A 311 1.19 20.27 -1.44
CA GLY A 311 1.48 20.70 -0.07
C GLY A 311 0.25 21.19 0.69
N GLU A 312 -0.94 21.04 0.11
CA GLU A 312 -2.20 21.39 0.73
C GLU A 312 -2.79 20.18 1.45
N TRP A 313 -3.36 20.44 2.62
CA TRP A 313 -4.15 19.46 3.35
C TRP A 313 -5.62 19.58 2.99
N ASN A 314 -6.22 18.50 2.49
CA ASN A 314 -7.65 18.45 2.15
C ASN A 314 -8.30 17.18 2.68
N LEU A 315 -9.63 17.19 2.70
CA LEU A 315 -10.41 15.97 2.91
C LEU A 315 -10.47 15.18 1.59
N ASP A 316 -10.04 13.92 1.61
CA ASP A 316 -10.13 12.97 0.50
C ASP A 316 -10.42 11.55 1.03
N LEU A 317 -10.57 10.58 0.13
CA LEU A 317 -10.82 9.18 0.46
C LEU A 317 -9.65 8.55 1.21
N ALA A 318 -9.92 7.94 2.35
CA ALA A 318 -8.88 7.32 3.17
C ALA A 318 -8.14 6.18 2.43
N THR A 319 -6.81 6.21 2.40
CA THR A 319 -5.98 5.29 1.59
C THR A 319 -4.76 4.76 2.33
N PRO A 320 -4.93 3.82 3.30
CA PRO A 320 -3.83 3.35 4.13
C PRO A 320 -2.68 2.76 3.30
N GLY A 321 -1.48 3.35 3.38
CA GLY A 321 -0.28 2.87 2.72
C GLY A 321 -0.27 3.00 1.19
N PHE A 322 -1.11 3.87 0.63
CA PHE A 322 -1.22 4.08 -0.82
C PHE A 322 -1.26 5.58 -1.17
N GLU A 323 -0.35 6.01 -2.05
CA GLU A 323 -0.52 7.17 -2.93
C GLU A 323 -0.36 6.74 -4.40
#